data_AF-A0A837DUF9-F1
#
_entry.id   AF-A0A837DUF9-F1
#
_cell.length_a   1.000
_cell.length_b   1.000
_cell.length_c   1.000
_cell.angle_alpha   90.00
_cell.angle_beta   90.00
_cell.angle_gamma   90.00
#
_symmetry.space_group_name_H-M   'P 1'
#
loop_
_entity.id
_entity.type
_entity.pdbx_description
1 polymer ?
#
loop_
_entity_poly.entity_id
_entity_poly.type
_entity_poly.pdbx_seq_one_letter_code
_entity_poly.pdbx_strand_id
1 'polypeptide(L)'
;MEFGQIDAVYLYELTRYRMILRDRNVYLKQLQTKQSTDRVYLEVLTEQLAKSGARIILKRLEFLKELENYAKILHANITQQKENLTFKYKCTASIDDLEMNQDAIEIRLKETFETIVDKEIFQGTTLIGPHRDDVSFKVNGRNVQTYGSQGQQRTTALAVKLAEIDLMRAKTGEYPVLLLDDVLSELDGERQTHLLKAIQDKVQTFLTTPGLNDIARQLIKQPRLFRINSGKIEVKPETIIFYPKKENES
;
A
#
# COMPACT_ATOMS: atom_id res chain seq x y z
N MET A 1 0.99 -1.48 2.64
CA MET A 1 1.27 -2.23 1.39
C MET A 1 1.47 -3.68 1.77
N GLU A 2 0.82 -4.57 1.03
CA GLU A 2 0.81 -6.02 1.27
C GLU A 2 2.09 -6.72 0.76
N PHE A 3 3.13 -5.94 0.49
CA PHE A 3 4.42 -6.37 -0.07
C PHE A 3 5.09 -7.53 0.69
N GLY A 4 4.89 -7.63 2.00
CA GLY A 4 5.43 -8.74 2.81
C GLY A 4 4.83 -10.11 2.48
N GLN A 5 3.70 -10.18 1.78
CA GLN A 5 3.11 -11.44 1.31
C GLN A 5 3.77 -11.94 0.01
N ILE A 6 4.50 -11.08 -0.69
CA ILE A 6 5.03 -11.32 -2.04
C ILE A 6 6.55 -11.58 -2.01
N ASP A 7 7.27 -11.03 -1.04
CA ASP A 7 8.72 -11.18 -0.91
C ASP A 7 9.11 -11.69 0.50
N ALA A 8 9.47 -12.97 0.56
CA ALA A 8 9.88 -13.64 1.80
C ALA A 8 11.17 -13.04 2.40
N VAL A 9 12.10 -12.59 1.56
CA VAL A 9 13.35 -11.94 1.99
C VAL A 9 13.02 -10.60 2.64
N TYR A 10 12.11 -9.82 2.04
CA TYR A 10 11.63 -8.58 2.63
C TYR A 10 10.97 -8.82 3.99
N LEU A 11 10.13 -9.83 4.12
CA LEU A 11 9.45 -10.14 5.39
C LEU A 11 10.45 -10.55 6.48
N TYR A 12 11.46 -11.35 6.12
CA TYR A 12 12.55 -11.71 7.02
C TYR A 12 13.31 -10.47 7.50
N GLU A 13 13.73 -9.60 6.58
CA GLU A 13 14.43 -8.35 6.94
C GLU A 13 13.56 -7.41 7.76
N LEU A 14 12.27 -7.27 7.45
CA LEU A 14 11.34 -6.46 8.24
C LEU A 14 11.19 -6.97 9.67
N THR A 15 11.12 -8.29 9.85
CA THR A 15 11.03 -8.92 11.18
C THR A 15 12.32 -8.71 11.97
N ARG A 16 13.47 -8.94 11.33
CA ARG A 16 14.80 -8.70 11.92
C ARG A 16 14.99 -7.23 12.31
N TYR A 17 14.65 -6.31 11.42
CA TYR A 17 14.73 -4.87 11.65
C TYR A 17 13.89 -4.44 12.85
N ARG A 18 12.65 -4.94 12.97
CA ARG A 18 11.76 -4.63 14.10
C ARG A 18 12.33 -5.12 15.44
N MET A 19 12.97 -6.29 15.46
CA MET A 19 13.65 -6.80 16.65
C MET A 19 14.81 -5.88 17.05
N ILE A 20 15.72 -5.58 16.13
CA ILE A 20 16.88 -4.70 16.39
C ILE A 20 16.41 -3.30 16.81
N LEU A 21 15.38 -2.76 16.16
CA LEU A 21 14.80 -1.44 16.50
C LEU A 21 14.26 -1.42 17.92
N ARG A 22 13.58 -2.48 18.36
CA ARG A 22 13.08 -2.62 19.72
C ARG A 22 14.24 -2.61 20.72
N ASP A 23 15.25 -3.43 20.48
CA ASP A 23 16.41 -3.55 21.38
C ASP A 23 17.19 -2.24 21.45
N ARG A 24 17.41 -1.58 20.30
CA ARG A 24 18.01 -0.25 20.21
C ARG A 24 17.21 0.80 20.97
N ASN A 25 15.88 0.82 20.86
CA ASN A 25 15.04 1.77 21.59
C ASN A 25 15.03 1.52 23.09
N VAL A 26 15.09 0.26 23.53
CA VAL A 26 15.29 -0.07 24.96
C VAL A 26 16.62 0.48 25.44
N TYR A 27 17.69 0.29 24.66
CA TYR A 27 19.01 0.75 25.01
C TYR A 27 19.14 2.28 25.03
N LEU A 28 18.55 2.98 24.06
CA LEU A 28 18.47 4.44 24.05
C LEU A 28 17.78 5.00 25.31
N LYS A 29 16.72 4.35 25.81
CA LYS A 29 16.08 4.74 27.08
C LYS A 29 16.98 4.52 28.29
N GLN A 30 17.79 3.46 28.29
CA GLN A 30 18.78 3.24 29.36
C GLN A 30 19.86 4.33 29.35
N LEU A 31 20.36 4.72 28.18
CA LEU A 31 21.29 5.84 28.04
C LEU A 31 20.65 7.17 28.47
N GLN A 32 19.39 7.42 28.05
CA GLN A 32 18.61 8.62 28.43
C GLN A 32 18.47 8.75 29.95
N THR A 33 18.16 7.64 30.63
CA THR A 33 17.97 7.57 32.09
C THR A 33 19.28 7.38 32.86
N LYS A 34 20.43 7.37 32.17
CA LYS A 34 21.77 7.14 32.73
C LYS A 34 21.93 5.79 33.45
N GLN A 35 21.10 4.80 33.11
CA GLN A 35 21.25 3.42 33.57
C GLN A 35 22.36 2.67 32.83
N SER A 36 22.77 3.16 31.66
CA SER A 36 23.96 2.72 30.92
C SER A 36 24.72 3.93 30.38
N THR A 37 25.98 3.74 30.00
CA THR A 37 26.84 4.73 29.34
C THR A 37 27.58 4.18 28.12
N ASP A 38 27.47 2.88 27.84
CA ASP A 38 28.24 2.22 26.78
C ASP A 38 27.70 2.58 25.39
N ARG A 39 28.43 3.43 24.66
CA ARG A 39 28.08 3.81 23.29
C ARG A 39 28.47 2.77 22.24
N VAL A 40 29.41 1.87 22.56
CA VAL A 40 29.87 0.82 21.63
C VAL A 40 28.75 -0.18 21.37
N TYR A 41 27.99 -0.57 22.40
CA TYR A 41 26.83 -1.43 22.20
C TYR A 41 25.74 -0.77 21.34
N LEU A 42 25.51 0.54 21.50
CA LEU A 42 24.59 1.29 20.63
C LEU A 42 25.06 1.29 19.17
N GLU A 43 26.37 1.42 18.95
CA GLU A 43 26.98 1.40 17.62
C GLU A 43 26.76 0.04 16.93
N VAL A 44 26.99 -1.07 17.63
CA VAL A 44 26.74 -2.43 17.11
C VAL A 44 25.26 -2.61 16.70
N LEU A 45 24.32 -2.16 17.54
CA LEU A 45 22.89 -2.19 17.21
C LEU A 45 22.57 -1.30 16.01
N THR A 46 23.22 -0.13 15.92
CA THR A 46 23.04 0.83 14.82
C THR A 46 23.54 0.26 13.50
N GLU A 47 24.68 -0.42 13.49
CA GLU A 47 25.20 -1.09 12.30
C GLU A 47 24.24 -2.17 11.78
N GLN A 48 23.74 -3.03 12.69
CA GLN A 48 22.78 -4.07 12.33
C GLN A 48 21.47 -3.47 11.81
N LEU A 49 21.00 -2.38 12.44
CA LEU A 49 19.77 -1.68 12.04
C LEU A 49 19.93 -1.01 10.68
N ALA A 50 21.07 -0.37 10.40
CA ALA A 50 21.36 0.27 9.12
C ALA A 50 21.40 -0.76 7.98
N LYS A 51 22.10 -1.88 8.19
CA LYS A 51 22.18 -2.97 7.22
C LYS A 51 20.83 -3.56 6.84
N SER A 52 20.01 -3.90 7.84
CA SER A 52 18.66 -4.42 7.58
C SER A 52 17.73 -3.33 7.02
N GLY A 53 17.88 -2.09 7.48
CA GLY A 53 17.14 -0.94 6.99
C GLY A 53 17.40 -0.64 5.51
N ALA A 54 18.65 -0.73 5.06
CA ALA A 54 19.03 -0.52 3.67
C ALA A 54 18.37 -1.53 2.73
N ARG A 55 18.33 -2.81 3.12
CA ARG A 55 17.63 -3.87 2.37
C ARG A 55 16.14 -3.57 2.22
N ILE A 56 15.48 -3.16 3.31
CA ILE A 56 14.06 -2.79 3.31
C ILE A 56 13.80 -1.59 2.40
N ILE A 57 14.63 -0.56 2.48
CA ILE A 57 14.48 0.65 1.66
C ILE A 57 14.66 0.32 0.18
N LEU A 58 15.72 -0.41 -0.19
CA LEU A 58 15.96 -0.81 -1.59
C LEU A 58 14.76 -1.57 -2.15
N LYS A 59 14.27 -2.57 -1.42
CA LYS A 59 13.09 -3.35 -1.82
C LYS A 59 11.82 -2.51 -1.96
N ARG A 60 11.63 -1.51 -1.09
CA ARG A 60 10.50 -0.57 -1.20
C ARG A 60 10.62 0.32 -2.43
N LEU A 61 11.82 0.80 -2.75
CA LEU A 61 12.05 1.61 -3.96
C LEU A 61 11.75 0.80 -5.22
N GLU A 62 12.26 -0.43 -5.30
CA GLU A 62 11.96 -1.37 -6.40
C GLU A 62 10.46 -1.61 -6.53
N PHE A 63 9.80 -1.98 -5.43
CA PHE A 63 8.36 -2.21 -5.41
C PHE A 63 7.54 -1.00 -5.83
N LEU A 64 7.87 0.19 -5.30
CA LEU A 64 7.14 1.41 -5.62
C LEU A 64 7.30 1.81 -7.09
N LYS A 65 8.48 1.59 -7.67
CA LYS A 65 8.72 1.84 -9.10
C LYS A 65 7.89 0.92 -9.97
N GLU A 66 7.81 -0.37 -9.63
CA GLU A 66 6.96 -1.33 -10.34
C GLU A 66 5.48 -0.99 -10.17
N LEU A 67 5.05 -0.71 -8.94
CA LEU A 67 3.66 -0.35 -8.62
C LEU A 67 3.23 0.94 -9.33
N GLU A 68 4.11 1.94 -9.42
CA GLU A 68 3.84 3.19 -10.14
C GLU A 68 3.51 2.93 -11.61
N ASN A 69 4.23 2.01 -12.28
CA ASN A 69 3.96 1.69 -13.69
C ASN A 69 2.54 1.17 -13.90
N TYR A 70 2.07 0.27 -13.04
CA TYR A 70 0.70 -0.24 -13.10
C TYR A 70 -0.33 0.83 -12.71
N ALA A 71 -0.07 1.53 -11.61
CA ALA A 71 -0.99 2.52 -11.04
C ALA A 71 -1.19 3.72 -11.99
N LYS A 72 -0.14 4.16 -12.67
CA LYS A 72 -0.21 5.26 -13.64
C LYS A 72 -1.16 4.93 -14.80
N ILE A 73 -1.09 3.71 -15.34
CA ILE A 73 -1.96 3.27 -16.44
C ILE A 73 -3.42 3.21 -15.98
N LEU A 74 -3.67 2.58 -14.83
CA LEU A 74 -5.02 2.47 -14.26
C LEU A 74 -5.60 3.84 -13.93
N HIS A 75 -4.82 4.71 -13.31
CA HIS A 75 -5.23 6.07 -12.96
C HIS A 75 -5.58 6.89 -14.21
N ALA A 76 -4.75 6.83 -15.24
CA ALA A 76 -5.02 7.52 -16.50
C ALA A 76 -6.32 7.01 -17.15
N ASN A 77 -6.60 5.70 -17.09
CA ASN A 77 -7.85 5.16 -17.61
C ASN A 77 -9.09 5.62 -16.83
N ILE A 78 -9.02 5.67 -15.50
CA ILE A 78 -10.14 6.14 -14.65
C ILE A 78 -10.38 7.65 -14.86
N THR A 79 -9.34 8.42 -15.11
CA THR A 79 -9.40 9.88 -15.25
C THR A 79 -9.53 10.35 -16.70
N GLN A 80 -9.79 9.43 -17.64
CA GLN A 80 -9.90 9.74 -19.08
C GLN A 80 -8.66 10.47 -19.62
N GLN A 81 -7.47 10.04 -19.19
CA GLN A 81 -6.15 10.55 -19.58
C GLN A 81 -5.87 12.01 -19.14
N LYS A 82 -6.66 12.56 -18.22
CA LYS A 82 -6.50 13.94 -17.72
C LYS A 82 -5.44 14.09 -16.63
N GLU A 83 -5.06 12.98 -15.99
CA GLU A 83 -4.22 13.00 -14.80
C GLU A 83 -3.07 12.00 -14.87
N ASN A 84 -1.87 12.46 -14.53
CA ASN A 84 -0.65 11.64 -14.43
C ASN A 84 -0.28 11.42 -12.97
N LEU A 85 -0.32 10.16 -12.54
CA LEU A 85 0.03 9.72 -11.19
C LEU A 85 1.51 9.31 -11.13
N THR A 86 2.26 9.84 -10.15
CA THR A 86 3.64 9.44 -9.84
C THR A 86 3.85 9.28 -8.34
N PHE A 87 4.81 8.46 -7.94
CA PHE A 87 5.08 8.19 -6.53
C PHE A 87 6.39 8.87 -6.10
N LYS A 88 6.50 9.16 -4.81
CA LYS A 88 7.77 9.55 -4.19
C LYS A 88 7.92 8.83 -2.85
N TYR A 89 8.95 7.99 -2.74
CA TYR A 89 9.40 7.48 -1.45
C TYR A 89 10.03 8.63 -0.65
N LYS A 90 9.56 8.85 0.58
CA LYS A 90 10.09 9.85 1.50
C LYS A 90 10.92 9.14 2.55
N CYS A 91 12.21 9.01 2.26
CA CYS A 91 13.15 8.46 3.24
C CYS A 91 13.60 9.55 4.21
N THR A 92 13.61 9.21 5.50
CA THR A 92 14.08 10.07 6.58
C THR A 92 15.59 10.32 6.56
N ALA A 93 16.37 9.45 5.89
CA ALA A 93 17.82 9.58 5.71
C ALA A 93 18.22 10.28 4.40
N SER A 94 17.25 10.94 3.72
CA SER A 94 17.48 11.74 2.50
C SER A 94 18.33 11.03 1.45
N ILE A 95 17.82 9.94 0.86
CA ILE A 95 18.53 9.14 -0.14
C ILE A 95 18.21 9.53 -1.60
N ASP A 96 17.55 10.68 -1.81
CA ASP A 96 17.04 11.12 -3.12
C ASP A 96 18.18 11.34 -4.15
N ASP A 97 19.40 11.58 -3.68
CA ASP A 97 20.62 11.80 -4.47
C ASP A 97 21.40 10.51 -4.76
N LEU A 98 20.99 9.38 -4.20
CA LEU A 98 21.71 8.13 -4.30
C LEU A 98 21.19 7.25 -5.43
N GLU A 99 22.10 6.46 -5.99
CA GLU A 99 21.71 5.31 -6.80
C GLU A 99 20.97 4.27 -5.94
N MET A 100 20.10 3.49 -6.58
CA MET A 100 19.38 2.37 -5.93
C MET A 100 20.33 1.20 -5.64
N ASN A 101 21.23 1.41 -4.69
CA ASN A 101 22.25 0.46 -4.27
C ASN A 101 22.19 0.27 -2.74
N GLN A 102 22.16 -0.98 -2.29
CA GLN A 102 22.04 -1.32 -0.88
C GLN A 102 23.19 -0.73 -0.04
N ASP A 103 24.44 -0.82 -0.51
CA ASP A 103 25.62 -0.39 0.24
C ASP A 103 25.64 1.14 0.36
N ALA A 104 25.29 1.86 -0.70
CA ALA A 104 25.17 3.32 -0.66
C ALA A 104 24.10 3.78 0.34
N ILE A 105 22.94 3.10 0.36
CA ILE A 105 21.87 3.37 1.33
C ILE A 105 22.32 3.03 2.75
N GLU A 106 23.02 1.92 2.95
CA GLU A 106 23.56 1.52 4.26
C GLU A 106 24.54 2.55 4.80
N ILE A 107 25.49 3.01 3.97
CA ILE A 107 26.45 4.06 4.34
C ILE A 107 25.71 5.34 4.74
N ARG A 108 24.77 5.82 3.92
CA ARG A 108 23.99 7.03 4.24
C ARG A 108 23.20 6.88 5.54
N LEU A 109 22.63 5.72 5.81
CA LEU A 109 21.94 5.46 7.08
C LEU A 109 22.91 5.56 8.27
N LYS A 110 24.10 4.94 8.19
CA LYS A 110 25.12 5.02 9.24
C LYS A 110 25.56 6.45 9.50
N GLU A 111 25.93 7.18 8.45
CA GLU A 111 26.30 8.61 8.54
C GLU A 111 25.18 9.43 9.20
N THR A 112 23.93 9.22 8.78
CA THR A 112 22.80 9.96 9.35
C THR A 112 22.61 9.61 10.83
N PHE A 113 22.69 8.33 11.22
CA PHE A 113 22.61 7.92 12.63
C PHE A 113 23.69 8.58 13.48
N GLU A 114 24.93 8.62 13.01
CA GLU A 114 26.04 9.28 13.71
C GLU A 114 25.75 10.77 13.96
N THR A 115 25.23 11.49 12.96
CA THR A 115 24.94 12.93 13.10
C THR A 115 23.82 13.24 14.10
N ILE A 116 22.93 12.29 14.37
CA ILE A 116 21.75 12.50 15.24
C ILE A 116 21.81 11.72 16.56
N VAL A 117 22.88 10.98 16.84
CA VAL A 117 22.96 10.02 17.95
C VAL A 117 22.64 10.67 19.30
N ASP A 118 23.18 11.85 19.59
CA ASP A 118 22.93 12.54 20.86
C ASP A 118 21.46 13.00 20.99
N LYS A 119 20.82 13.35 19.87
CA LYS A 119 19.39 13.67 19.83
C LYS A 119 18.54 12.43 20.08
N GLU A 120 18.91 11.28 19.53
CA GLU A 120 18.22 10.01 19.77
C GLU A 120 18.35 9.54 21.23
N ILE A 121 19.55 9.71 21.82
CA ILE A 121 19.78 9.45 23.25
C ILE A 121 18.92 10.38 24.10
N PHE A 122 18.92 11.68 23.79
CA PHE A 122 18.09 12.65 24.52
C PHE A 122 16.60 12.33 24.45
N GLN A 123 16.10 11.83 23.31
CA GLN A 123 14.69 11.46 23.13
C GLN A 123 14.37 10.01 23.56
N GLY A 124 15.37 9.17 23.81
CA GLY A 124 15.18 7.76 24.17
C GLY A 124 14.52 6.93 23.06
N THR A 125 14.68 7.30 21.80
CA THR A 125 14.04 6.62 20.66
C THR A 125 14.78 6.86 19.35
N THR A 126 14.69 5.88 18.45
CA THR A 126 15.25 5.96 17.10
C THR A 126 14.42 6.91 16.24
N LEU A 127 15.07 7.84 15.54
CA LEU A 127 14.45 8.97 14.84
C LEU A 127 14.38 8.83 13.32
N ILE A 128 15.15 7.94 12.73
CA ILE A 128 15.21 7.71 11.28
C ILE A 128 15.15 6.22 10.92
N GLY A 129 14.90 5.93 9.65
CA GLY A 129 14.88 4.60 9.07
C GLY A 129 13.49 4.19 8.56
N PRO A 130 13.36 3.01 7.92
CA PRO A 130 12.16 2.61 7.20
C PRO A 130 10.88 2.51 8.06
N HIS A 131 10.96 2.50 9.38
CA HIS A 131 9.77 2.55 10.24
C HIS A 131 9.14 3.95 10.33
N ARG A 132 9.84 5.00 9.90
CA ARG A 132 9.38 6.40 9.87
C ARG A 132 9.26 6.98 8.46
N ASP A 133 9.72 6.24 7.46
CA ASP A 133 9.59 6.63 6.06
C ASP A 133 8.12 6.60 5.61
N ASP A 134 7.81 7.36 4.55
CA ASP A 134 6.46 7.54 4.03
C ASP A 134 6.44 7.48 2.50
N VAL A 135 5.25 7.41 1.90
CA VAL A 135 5.05 7.48 0.45
C VAL A 135 4.08 8.60 0.09
N SER A 136 4.56 9.50 -0.76
CA SER A 136 3.74 10.57 -1.32
C SER A 136 3.26 10.20 -2.72
N PHE A 137 1.97 10.39 -2.95
CA PHE A 137 1.37 10.25 -4.27
C PHE A 137 1.21 11.64 -4.87
N LYS A 138 1.61 11.80 -6.13
CA LYS A 138 1.51 13.06 -6.85
C LYS A 138 0.65 12.89 -8.09
N VAL A 139 -0.36 13.75 -8.24
CA VAL A 139 -1.15 13.87 -9.47
C VAL A 139 -0.79 15.18 -10.13
N ASN A 140 -0.37 15.12 -11.40
CA ASN A 140 0.08 16.28 -12.16
C ASN A 140 1.16 17.10 -11.41
N GLY A 141 2.06 16.39 -10.72
CA GLY A 141 3.16 16.97 -9.94
C GLY A 141 2.78 17.49 -8.54
N ARG A 142 1.50 17.52 -8.17
CA ARG A 142 1.04 18.01 -6.86
C ARG A 142 0.74 16.86 -5.91
N ASN A 143 1.12 17.00 -4.64
CA ASN A 143 0.83 16.02 -3.61
C ASN A 143 -0.69 15.87 -3.43
N VAL A 144 -1.20 14.65 -3.67
CA VAL A 144 -2.63 14.33 -3.63
C VAL A 144 -3.20 14.41 -2.23
N GLN A 145 -2.44 13.99 -1.22
CA GLN A 145 -2.89 14.02 0.17
C GLN A 145 -3.11 15.44 0.69
N THR A 146 -2.32 16.41 0.22
CA THR A 146 -2.40 17.81 0.69
C THR A 146 -3.26 18.68 -0.21
N TYR A 147 -3.20 18.49 -1.53
CA TYR A 147 -3.81 19.42 -2.50
C TYR A 147 -4.82 18.76 -3.43
N GLY A 148 -4.98 17.44 -3.37
CA GLY A 148 -5.93 16.71 -4.20
C GLY A 148 -7.35 16.90 -3.69
N SER A 149 -8.30 17.06 -4.61
CA SER A 149 -9.72 16.98 -4.27
C SER A 149 -10.06 15.61 -3.69
N GLN A 150 -11.17 15.51 -2.95
CA GLN A 150 -11.63 14.23 -2.40
C GLN A 150 -11.81 13.16 -3.50
N GLY A 151 -12.26 13.57 -4.68
CA GLY A 151 -12.37 12.69 -5.84
C GLY A 151 -11.01 12.17 -6.32
N GLN A 152 -9.99 13.04 -6.41
CA GLN A 152 -8.64 12.65 -6.79
C GLN A 152 -7.98 11.72 -5.78
N GLN A 153 -8.17 11.97 -4.49
CA GLN A 153 -7.67 11.09 -3.42
C GLN A 153 -8.26 9.68 -3.54
N ARG A 154 -9.58 9.58 -3.75
CA ARG A 154 -10.27 8.30 -3.95
C ARG A 154 -9.81 7.59 -5.21
N THR A 155 -9.73 8.31 -6.34
CA THR A 155 -9.27 7.73 -7.62
C THR A 155 -7.82 7.27 -7.53
N THR A 156 -6.96 8.02 -6.86
CA THR A 156 -5.55 7.63 -6.61
C THR A 156 -5.49 6.37 -5.77
N ALA A 157 -6.21 6.31 -4.64
CA ALA A 157 -6.24 5.14 -3.78
C ALA A 157 -6.76 3.90 -4.52
N LEU A 158 -7.83 4.06 -5.32
CA LEU A 158 -8.40 3.00 -6.15
C LEU A 158 -7.38 2.47 -7.17
N ALA A 159 -6.72 3.38 -7.91
CA ALA A 159 -5.73 3.00 -8.91
C ALA A 159 -4.53 2.27 -8.29
N VAL A 160 -4.04 2.74 -7.13
CA VAL A 160 -2.94 2.10 -6.39
C VAL A 160 -3.36 0.69 -5.93
N LYS A 161 -4.58 0.53 -5.41
CA LYS A 161 -5.09 -0.77 -4.94
C LYS A 161 -5.27 -1.77 -6.08
N LEU A 162 -5.82 -1.33 -7.20
CA LEU A 162 -5.95 -2.15 -8.40
C LEU A 162 -4.58 -2.53 -8.98
N ALA A 163 -3.61 -1.61 -8.92
CA ALA A 163 -2.24 -1.88 -9.35
C ALA A 163 -1.54 -2.94 -8.48
N GLU A 164 -1.84 -2.99 -7.17
CA GLU A 164 -1.31 -4.05 -6.29
C GLU A 164 -1.76 -5.46 -6.78
N ILE A 165 -2.98 -5.60 -7.29
CA ILE A 165 -3.52 -6.88 -7.81
C ILE A 165 -2.71 -7.36 -9.04
N ASP A 166 -2.48 -6.48 -10.00
CA ASP A 166 -1.72 -6.81 -11.22
C ASP A 166 -0.24 -7.06 -10.89
N LEU A 167 0.34 -6.31 -9.96
CA LEU A 167 1.71 -6.51 -9.50
C LEU A 167 1.88 -7.84 -8.74
N MET A 168 0.90 -8.22 -7.91
CA MET A 168 0.88 -9.52 -7.25
C MET A 168 0.95 -10.65 -8.27
N ARG A 169 0.07 -10.65 -9.28
CA ARG A 169 0.11 -11.64 -10.36
C ARG A 169 1.45 -11.67 -11.08
N ALA A 170 2.04 -10.51 -11.36
CA ALA A 170 3.35 -10.45 -12.03
C ALA A 170 4.47 -11.10 -11.20
N LYS A 171 4.38 -11.06 -9.87
CA LYS A 171 5.39 -11.62 -8.95
C LYS A 171 5.14 -13.07 -8.56
N THR A 172 3.88 -13.47 -8.36
CA THR A 172 3.51 -14.80 -7.85
C THR A 172 3.01 -15.75 -8.94
N GLY A 173 2.63 -15.23 -10.11
CA GLY A 173 1.99 -15.98 -11.19
C GLY A 173 0.47 -16.09 -11.07
N GLU A 174 -0.11 -15.72 -9.92
CA GLU A 174 -1.53 -15.91 -9.62
C GLU A 174 -2.19 -14.61 -9.15
N TYR A 175 -3.46 -14.42 -9.47
CA TYR A 175 -4.25 -13.32 -8.91
C TYR A 175 -4.65 -13.61 -7.45
N PRO A 176 -4.63 -12.60 -6.55
CA PRO A 176 -5.08 -12.78 -5.18
C PRO A 176 -6.61 -12.97 -5.10
N VAL A 177 -7.15 -13.39 -3.96
CA VAL A 177 -8.60 -13.24 -3.71
C VAL A 177 -8.87 -11.80 -3.27
N LEU A 178 -9.76 -11.10 -3.96
CA LEU A 178 -10.11 -9.72 -3.65
C LEU A 178 -11.30 -9.66 -2.68
N LEU A 179 -11.15 -8.91 -1.59
CA LEU A 179 -12.22 -8.63 -0.64
C LEU A 179 -12.56 -7.13 -0.71
N LEU A 180 -13.81 -6.80 -1.01
CA LEU A 180 -14.32 -5.43 -1.07
C LEU A 180 -15.41 -5.27 -0.02
N ASP A 181 -15.13 -4.49 1.03
CA ASP A 181 -16.08 -4.24 2.11
C ASP A 181 -16.77 -2.88 1.92
N ASP A 182 -18.02 -2.90 1.47
CA ASP A 182 -18.90 -1.76 1.16
C ASP A 182 -18.30 -0.65 0.27
N VAL A 183 -17.20 -0.94 -0.41
CA VAL A 183 -16.45 0.03 -1.24
C VAL A 183 -17.32 0.64 -2.35
N LEU A 184 -18.32 -0.09 -2.86
CA LEU A 184 -19.19 0.44 -3.89
C LEU A 184 -20.07 1.60 -3.39
N SER A 185 -20.53 1.59 -2.14
CA SER A 185 -21.43 2.64 -1.63
C SER A 185 -20.73 4.01 -1.52
N GLU A 186 -19.39 4.01 -1.44
CA GLU A 186 -18.56 5.21 -1.35
C GLU A 186 -18.15 5.81 -2.70
N LEU A 187 -18.42 5.12 -3.80
CA LEU A 187 -18.00 5.48 -5.15
C LEU A 187 -19.19 5.99 -5.99
N ASP A 188 -18.93 7.01 -6.81
CA ASP A 188 -19.84 7.41 -7.87
C ASP A 188 -19.90 6.37 -9.00
N GLY A 189 -20.92 6.45 -9.85
CA GLY A 189 -21.19 5.43 -10.87
C GLY A 189 -20.06 5.23 -11.90
N GLU A 190 -19.34 6.30 -12.27
CA GLU A 190 -18.18 6.18 -13.16
C GLU A 190 -17.06 5.40 -12.48
N ARG A 191 -16.71 5.76 -11.23
CA ARG A 191 -15.67 5.04 -10.47
C ARG A 191 -16.02 3.59 -10.19
N GLN A 192 -17.28 3.29 -9.85
CA GLN A 192 -17.75 1.91 -9.69
C GLN A 192 -17.57 1.10 -10.98
N THR A 193 -17.93 1.70 -12.12
CA THR A 193 -17.77 1.07 -13.44
C THR A 193 -16.31 0.73 -13.71
N HIS A 194 -15.39 1.65 -13.41
CA HIS A 194 -13.96 1.41 -13.60
C HIS A 194 -13.41 0.33 -12.68
N LEU A 195 -13.77 0.35 -11.39
CA LEU A 195 -13.39 -0.70 -10.43
C LEU A 195 -13.85 -2.07 -10.92
N LEU A 196 -15.14 -2.22 -11.22
CA LEU A 196 -15.73 -3.49 -11.64
C LEU A 196 -15.11 -3.99 -12.95
N LYS A 197 -14.89 -3.12 -13.95
CA LYS A 197 -14.20 -3.50 -15.19
C LYS A 197 -12.74 -3.91 -14.97
N ALA A 198 -12.05 -3.29 -14.02
CA ALA A 198 -10.64 -3.60 -13.77
C ALA A 198 -10.45 -5.00 -13.19
N ILE A 199 -11.42 -5.46 -12.39
CA ILE A 199 -11.39 -6.75 -11.69
C ILE A 199 -12.16 -7.86 -12.42
N GLN A 200 -13.10 -7.48 -13.30
CA GLN A 200 -13.93 -8.40 -14.07
C GLN A 200 -13.08 -9.39 -14.87
N ASP A 201 -13.48 -10.67 -14.80
CA ASP A 201 -12.86 -11.79 -15.53
C ASP A 201 -11.35 -11.99 -15.24
N LYS A 202 -10.80 -11.29 -14.23
CA LYS A 202 -9.40 -11.41 -13.80
C LYS A 202 -9.25 -12.04 -12.43
N VAL A 203 -10.02 -11.56 -11.44
CA VAL A 203 -9.78 -11.86 -10.03
C VAL A 203 -11.04 -12.34 -9.33
N GLN A 204 -10.92 -13.40 -8.51
CA GLN A 204 -12.02 -13.85 -7.68
C GLN A 204 -12.31 -12.77 -6.61
N THR A 205 -13.55 -12.26 -6.59
CA THR A 205 -13.92 -11.13 -5.74
C THR A 205 -15.09 -11.48 -4.81
N PHE A 206 -14.93 -11.20 -3.52
CA PHE A 206 -16.02 -11.12 -2.56
C PHE A 206 -16.34 -9.66 -2.30
N LEU A 207 -17.62 -9.30 -2.45
CA LEU A 207 -18.11 -7.93 -2.31
C LEU A 207 -19.25 -7.90 -1.31
N THR A 208 -19.15 -7.04 -0.29
CA THR A 208 -20.28 -6.70 0.57
C THR A 208 -20.95 -5.44 0.03
N THR A 209 -22.29 -5.44 0.04
CA THR A 209 -23.08 -4.28 -0.39
C THR A 209 -24.50 -4.40 0.17
N PRO A 210 -25.15 -3.28 0.57
CA PRO A 210 -26.56 -3.29 0.96
C PRO A 210 -27.49 -3.71 -0.19
N GLY A 211 -27.04 -3.59 -1.45
CA GLY A 211 -27.77 -4.07 -2.61
C GLY A 211 -27.01 -3.89 -3.91
N LEU A 212 -27.28 -4.76 -4.89
CA LEU A 212 -26.73 -4.62 -6.23
C LEU A 212 -27.44 -3.50 -7.00
N ASN A 213 -26.71 -2.41 -7.27
CA ASN A 213 -27.14 -1.37 -8.19
C ASN A 213 -27.05 -1.82 -9.66
N ASP A 214 -27.62 -1.05 -10.57
CA ASP A 214 -27.74 -1.42 -11.98
C ASP A 214 -26.38 -1.61 -12.66
N ILE A 215 -25.38 -0.82 -12.27
CA ILE A 215 -24.00 -0.92 -12.78
C ILE A 215 -23.39 -2.28 -12.40
N ALA A 216 -23.51 -2.67 -11.13
CA ALA A 216 -23.02 -3.95 -10.66
C ALA A 216 -23.74 -5.12 -11.34
N ARG A 217 -25.05 -5.01 -11.57
CA ARG A 217 -25.83 -6.04 -12.27
C ARG A 217 -25.43 -6.22 -13.73
N GLN A 218 -25.07 -5.13 -14.41
CA GLN A 218 -24.65 -5.18 -15.81
C GLN A 218 -23.24 -5.73 -15.98
N LEU A 219 -22.32 -5.38 -15.07
CA LEU A 219 -20.91 -5.72 -15.20
C LEU A 219 -20.58 -7.07 -14.57
N ILE A 220 -21.22 -7.45 -13.46
CA ILE A 220 -20.96 -8.73 -12.80
C ILE A 220 -21.79 -9.80 -13.49
N LYS A 221 -21.13 -10.64 -14.30
CA LYS A 221 -21.77 -11.78 -14.96
C LYS A 221 -22.08 -12.85 -13.91
N GLN A 222 -23.36 -13.20 -13.78
CA GLN A 222 -23.84 -14.31 -12.92
C GLN A 222 -23.25 -14.30 -11.49
N PRO A 223 -23.46 -13.23 -10.69
CA PRO A 223 -22.97 -13.19 -9.33
C PRO A 223 -23.61 -14.28 -8.48
N ARG A 224 -22.81 -14.96 -7.66
CA ARG A 224 -23.34 -15.79 -6.58
C ARG A 224 -23.72 -14.90 -5.40
N LEU A 225 -25.01 -14.88 -5.07
CA LEU A 225 -25.54 -14.00 -4.03
C LEU A 225 -25.73 -14.73 -2.70
N PHE A 226 -25.14 -14.13 -1.67
CA PHE A 226 -25.23 -14.57 -0.28
C PHE A 226 -25.93 -13.47 0.52
N ARG A 227 -27.10 -13.79 1.11
CA ARG A 227 -27.80 -12.87 2.00
C ARG A 227 -27.36 -13.13 3.43
N ILE A 228 -26.96 -12.08 4.14
CA ILE A 228 -26.60 -12.16 5.56
C ILE A 228 -27.73 -11.56 6.38
N ASN A 229 -28.26 -12.31 7.34
CA ASN A 229 -29.26 -11.83 8.30
C ASN A 229 -29.00 -12.44 9.68
N SER A 230 -28.88 -11.60 10.72
CA SER A 230 -28.61 -12.03 12.11
C SER A 230 -27.45 -13.03 12.24
N GLY A 231 -26.35 -12.81 11.49
CA GLY A 231 -25.17 -13.68 11.49
C GLY A 231 -25.33 -15.01 10.72
N LYS A 232 -26.47 -15.26 10.06
CA LYS A 232 -26.70 -16.43 9.21
C LYS A 232 -26.55 -16.08 7.74
N ILE A 233 -25.93 -16.97 6.98
CA ILE A 233 -25.73 -16.84 5.52
C ILE A 233 -26.76 -17.72 4.82
N GLU A 234 -27.59 -17.11 3.97
CA GLU A 234 -28.53 -17.78 3.09
C GLU A 234 -28.06 -17.64 1.64
N VAL A 235 -27.82 -18.78 0.96
CA VAL A 235 -27.49 -18.80 -0.46
C VAL A 235 -28.78 -18.68 -1.25
N LYS A 236 -28.92 -17.64 -2.09
CA LYS A 236 -30.00 -17.63 -3.06
C LYS A 236 -29.59 -18.49 -4.26
N PRO A 237 -30.37 -19.52 -4.65
CA PRO A 237 -30.19 -20.15 -5.94
C PRO A 237 -30.44 -19.11 -7.04
N GLU A 238 -29.61 -19.15 -8.08
CA GLU A 238 -29.55 -18.24 -9.23
C GLU A 238 -30.80 -17.40 -9.46
N THR A 239 -30.73 -16.10 -9.17
CA THR A 239 -31.77 -15.17 -9.66
C THR A 239 -31.33 -14.64 -11.01
N ILE A 240 -31.71 -15.36 -12.07
CA ILE A 240 -31.92 -14.74 -13.39
C ILE A 240 -33.02 -13.70 -13.18
N ILE A 241 -32.70 -12.42 -13.28
CA ILE A 241 -33.73 -11.37 -13.37
C ILE A 241 -33.70 -10.86 -14.81
N PHE A 242 -34.49 -11.49 -15.67
CA PHE A 242 -35.08 -10.82 -16.82
C PHE A 242 -36.06 -9.76 -16.29
N TYR A 243 -36.02 -8.54 -16.82
CA TYR A 243 -37.23 -7.73 -16.87
C TYR A 243 -37.73 -7.66 -18.32
N PRO A 244 -39.06 -7.80 -18.54
CA PRO A 244 -39.66 -7.86 -19.86
C PRO A 244 -39.64 -6.48 -20.53
N LYS A 245 -39.50 -6.46 -21.86
CA LYS A 245 -39.92 -5.33 -22.69
C LYS A 245 -41.36 -4.96 -22.28
N LYS A 246 -41.58 -3.71 -21.89
CA LYS A 246 -42.91 -3.11 -22.09
C LYS A 246 -42.99 -2.71 -23.55
N GLU A 247 -43.58 -3.60 -24.35
CA GLU A 247 -44.18 -3.23 -25.62
C GLU A 247 -45.39 -2.33 -25.37
N ASN A 248 -45.60 -1.43 -26.33
CA ASN A 248 -46.68 -0.47 -26.41
C ASN A 248 -48.06 -1.14 -26.33
N GLU A 249 -48.98 -0.52 -25.60
CA GLU A 249 -50.41 -0.50 -25.94
C GLU A 249 -50.82 0.98 -25.93
N SER A 250 -50.98 1.55 -27.13
CA SER A 250 -52.26 1.97 -27.73
C SER A 250 -52.76 3.31 -27.19
#